data_AF-A0AAW1MSH4-F1
#
_entry.id   AF-A0AAW1MSH4-F1
#
_cell.length_a   1.000
_cell.length_b   1.000
_cell.length_c   1.000
_cell.angle_alpha   90.00
_cell.angle_beta   90.00
_cell.angle_gamma   90.00
#
_symmetry.space_group_name_H-M   'P 1'
#
loop_
_entity.id
_entity.type
_entity.pdbx_description
1 polymer ?
#
loop_
_entity_poly.entity_id
_entity_poly.type
_entity_poly.pdbx_seq_one_letter_code
_entity_poly.pdbx_strand_id
1 'polypeptide(L)'
;MCSLISLEIKIRYVEGLTLGKKPIRKNVFVILSIENQIYSQNNRQVSTGICEEGEMSNPTWNEKLTMTMPIGTKYIILDICHKTKSIATTRVPTSDFIGNYTPQNYVHFLSYRLRNSYDEPNGIINFCVNVKGDKFGGQSEQNIKVNGISGYRSSYEESSYLPKVCNATSNIDGRRRCNDVVVGVPNGWFDTWH
;
A
#
# COMPACT_ATOMS: atom_id res chain seq x y z
N MET A 1 -1.07 -17.97 -21.41
CA MET A 1 -1.12 -16.49 -21.34
C MET A 1 -1.10 -16.10 -19.88
N CYS A 2 -0.32 -15.09 -19.48
CA CYS A 2 -0.35 -14.60 -18.09
C CYS A 2 -1.59 -13.72 -17.91
N SER A 3 -2.43 -14.04 -16.93
CA SER A 3 -3.57 -13.18 -16.55
C SER A 3 -3.07 -11.89 -15.92
N LEU A 4 -3.77 -10.77 -16.19
CA LEU A 4 -3.42 -9.44 -15.72
C LEU A 4 -4.56 -8.82 -14.91
N ILE A 5 -4.19 -8.20 -13.79
CA ILE A 5 -5.06 -7.37 -12.96
C ILE A 5 -4.82 -5.91 -13.32
N SER A 6 -5.89 -5.12 -13.40
CA SER A 6 -5.82 -3.68 -13.61
C SER A 6 -5.94 -2.95 -12.27
N LEU A 7 -5.02 -2.03 -12.00
CA LEU A 7 -4.99 -1.21 -10.79
C LEU A 7 -5.21 0.27 -11.15
N GLU A 8 -6.07 0.93 -10.39
CA GLU A 8 -6.11 2.39 -10.32
C GLU A 8 -5.54 2.83 -8.98
N ILE A 9 -4.46 3.61 -9.01
CA ILE A 9 -3.74 4.07 -7.82
C ILE A 9 -3.82 5.59 -7.81
N LYS A 10 -4.37 6.18 -6.75
CA LYS A 10 -4.38 7.63 -6.57
C LYS A 10 -3.34 8.02 -5.51
N ILE A 11 -2.28 8.69 -5.94
CA ILE A 11 -1.25 9.23 -5.04
C ILE A 11 -1.80 10.52 -4.45
N ARG A 12 -1.90 10.61 -3.12
CA ARG A 12 -2.43 11.81 -2.44
C ARG A 12 -1.29 12.75 -2.08
N TYR A 13 -0.54 12.41 -1.04
CA TYR A 13 0.52 13.26 -0.49
C TYR A 13 1.58 12.44 0.24
N VAL A 14 2.71 13.07 0.55
CA VAL A 14 3.82 12.45 1.30
C VAL A 14 4.18 13.32 2.50
N GLU A 15 4.28 12.70 3.67
CA GLU A 15 4.63 13.37 4.92
C GLU A 15 6.10 13.18 5.27
N GLY A 16 6.72 14.22 5.86
CA GLY A 16 8.03 14.08 6.52
C GLY A 16 9.19 13.72 5.58
N LEU A 17 9.07 14.02 4.29
CA LEU A 17 10.11 13.73 3.29
C LEU A 17 11.31 14.66 3.46
N THR A 18 12.50 14.09 3.52
CA THR A 18 13.75 14.83 3.73
C THR A 18 14.85 14.41 2.76
N LEU A 19 15.77 15.33 2.47
CA LEU A 19 17.06 15.06 1.83
C LEU A 19 18.16 15.41 2.83
N GLY A 20 18.71 14.39 3.48
CA GLY A 20 19.54 14.60 4.67
C GLY A 20 18.71 15.21 5.80
N LYS A 21 19.08 16.40 6.28
CA LYS A 21 18.36 17.12 7.34
C LYS A 21 17.35 18.16 6.83
N LYS A 22 17.21 18.29 5.50
CA LYS A 22 16.38 19.35 4.89
C LYS A 22 15.05 18.79 4.40
N PRO A 23 13.89 19.39 4.76
CA PRO A 23 12.61 18.96 4.25
C PRO A 23 12.48 19.26 2.74
N ILE A 24 11.87 18.34 2.00
CA ILE A 24 11.60 18.50 0.56
C ILE A 24 10.10 18.73 0.36
N ARG A 25 9.75 19.76 -0.42
CA ARG A 25 8.35 20.16 -0.62
C ARG A 25 7.93 20.32 -2.08
N LYS A 26 8.88 20.35 -3.01
CA LYS A 26 8.66 20.60 -4.44
C LYS A 26 9.69 19.88 -5.30
N ASN A 27 9.46 19.84 -6.60
CA ASN A 27 10.26 19.09 -7.59
C ASN A 27 10.30 17.59 -7.26
N VAL A 28 9.21 17.06 -6.69
CA VAL A 28 9.08 15.66 -6.32
C VAL A 28 8.05 15.02 -7.23
N PHE A 29 8.30 13.78 -7.63
CA PHE A 29 7.34 12.93 -8.32
C PHE A 29 7.50 11.50 -7.84
N VAL A 30 6.47 10.69 -8.06
CA VAL A 30 6.45 9.29 -7.67
C VAL A 30 6.46 8.44 -8.93
N ILE A 31 7.35 7.46 -8.98
CA ILE A 31 7.39 6.41 -9.99
C ILE A 31 6.79 5.14 -9.37
N LEU A 32 5.81 4.58 -10.07
CA LEU A 32 5.17 3.32 -9.74
C LEU A 32 5.69 2.23 -10.67
N SER A 33 6.11 1.11 -10.09
CA SER A 33 6.59 -0.07 -10.80
C SER A 33 6.21 -1.37 -10.08
N ILE A 34 6.52 -2.52 -10.67
CA ILE A 34 6.27 -3.85 -10.10
C ILE A 34 7.59 -4.60 -9.91
N GLU A 35 7.65 -5.51 -8.93
CA GLU A 35 8.86 -6.25 -8.54
C GLU A 35 9.51 -7.06 -9.69
N ASN A 36 8.76 -7.42 -10.72
CA ASN A 36 9.28 -8.21 -11.83
C ASN A 36 8.87 -7.62 -13.20
N GLN A 37 9.76 -6.82 -13.77
CA GLN A 37 9.53 -6.15 -15.07
C GLN A 37 9.64 -7.10 -16.28
N ILE A 38 10.16 -8.33 -16.10
CA ILE A 38 10.43 -9.26 -17.21
C ILE A 38 9.13 -9.80 -17.84
N TYR A 39 8.06 -9.94 -17.05
CA TYR A 39 6.77 -10.46 -17.55
C TYR A 39 5.87 -9.40 -18.18
N SER A 40 6.22 -8.12 -18.05
CA SER A 40 5.49 -7.05 -18.73
C SER A 40 6.11 -6.82 -20.09
N GLN A 41 5.51 -7.35 -21.15
CA GLN A 41 5.92 -7.08 -22.54
C GLN A 41 5.91 -5.58 -22.90
N ASN A 42 5.39 -4.73 -22.00
CA ASN A 42 5.57 -3.29 -22.01
C ASN A 42 6.12 -2.85 -20.65
N ASN A 43 7.40 -2.51 -20.58
CA ASN A 43 8.13 -2.00 -19.42
C ASN A 43 7.58 -0.64 -18.93
N ARG A 44 6.32 -0.60 -18.51
CA ARG A 44 5.57 0.63 -18.30
C ARG A 44 5.58 0.98 -16.82
N GLN A 45 6.68 1.56 -16.38
CA GLN A 45 6.65 2.42 -15.21
C GLN A 45 5.66 3.55 -15.48
N VAL A 46 4.91 3.93 -14.45
CA VAL A 46 3.97 5.06 -14.53
C VAL A 46 4.40 6.05 -13.47
N SER A 47 4.44 7.33 -13.80
CA SER A 47 4.81 8.36 -12.85
C SER A 47 3.71 9.40 -12.70
N THR A 48 3.68 10.05 -11.55
CA THR A 48 2.95 11.31 -11.38
C THR A 48 3.62 12.44 -12.18
N GLY A 49 2.91 13.55 -12.33
CA GLY A 49 3.51 14.84 -12.61
C GLY A 49 4.46 15.29 -11.49
N ILE A 50 5.24 16.32 -11.78
CA ILE A 50 6.11 16.96 -10.79
C ILE A 50 5.24 17.83 -9.89
N CYS A 51 5.37 17.66 -8.57
CA CYS A 51 4.78 18.55 -7.58
C CYS A 51 5.61 19.85 -7.54
N GLU A 52 5.09 20.92 -8.12
CA GLU A 52 5.74 22.25 -8.14
C GLU A 52 5.46 23.06 -6.87
N GLU A 53 4.28 22.86 -6.28
CA GLU A 53 3.82 23.53 -5.06
C GLU A 53 3.11 22.53 -4.13
N GLY A 54 3.71 22.28 -2.97
CA GLY A 54 3.11 21.43 -1.95
C GLY A 54 2.14 22.23 -1.08
N GLU A 55 0.92 21.74 -0.91
CA GLU A 55 -0.04 22.35 0.01
C GLU A 55 0.48 22.25 1.46
N MET A 56 0.64 23.41 2.10
CA MET A 56 0.81 23.63 3.55
C MET A 56 2.06 23.03 4.24
N SER A 57 2.78 22.05 3.66
CA SER A 57 4.15 21.64 4.07
C SER A 57 4.67 20.39 3.36
N ASN A 58 3.81 19.67 2.62
CA ASN A 58 4.08 18.33 2.10
C ASN A 58 3.86 18.29 0.57
N PRO A 59 4.65 17.49 -0.18
CA PRO A 59 4.35 17.21 -1.57
C PRO A 59 2.98 16.55 -1.74
N THR A 60 2.16 17.08 -2.64
CA THR A 60 0.79 16.62 -2.92
C THR A 60 0.59 16.53 -4.43
N TRP A 61 -0.08 15.47 -4.89
CA TRP A 61 -0.39 15.25 -6.31
C TRP A 61 -1.88 15.10 -6.56
N ASN A 62 -2.58 14.33 -5.72
CA ASN A 62 -3.97 13.93 -5.95
C ASN A 62 -4.23 13.31 -7.35
N GLU A 63 -3.20 12.71 -7.93
CA GLU A 63 -3.20 12.20 -9.29
C GLU A 63 -3.54 10.71 -9.33
N LYS A 64 -4.35 10.32 -10.33
CA LYS A 64 -4.73 8.92 -10.56
C LYS A 64 -3.84 8.31 -11.64
N LEU A 65 -3.12 7.25 -11.29
CA LEU A 65 -2.32 6.43 -12.16
C LEU A 65 -3.03 5.10 -12.43
N THR A 66 -2.94 4.60 -13.66
CA THR A 66 -3.47 3.28 -14.03
C THR A 66 -2.34 2.39 -14.48
N MET A 67 -2.25 1.18 -13.92
CA MET A 67 -1.30 0.17 -14.39
C MET A 67 -1.93 -1.23 -14.41
N THR A 68 -1.28 -2.14 -15.13
CA THR A 68 -1.62 -3.56 -15.13
C THR A 68 -0.47 -4.36 -14.55
N MET A 69 -0.76 -5.38 -13.75
CA MET A 69 0.26 -6.30 -13.25
C MET A 69 -0.16 -7.76 -13.44
N PRO A 70 0.79 -8.69 -13.63
CA PRO A 70 0.50 -10.11 -13.65
C PRO A 70 -0.09 -10.60 -12.32
N ILE A 71 -1.02 -11.55 -12.41
CA ILE A 71 -1.45 -12.31 -11.24
C ILE A 71 -0.22 -12.98 -10.60
N GLY A 72 -0.12 -12.91 -9.27
CA GLY A 72 1.03 -13.44 -8.53
C GLY A 72 2.17 -12.44 -8.32
N THR A 73 2.05 -11.20 -8.82
CA THR A 73 2.96 -10.11 -8.43
C THR A 73 2.89 -9.92 -6.91
N LYS A 74 4.04 -9.95 -6.22
CA LYS A 74 4.09 -9.87 -4.76
C LYS A 74 4.10 -8.43 -4.25
N TYR A 75 4.78 -7.53 -4.94
CA TYR A 75 4.89 -6.14 -4.52
C TYR A 75 4.71 -5.18 -5.69
N ILE A 76 4.04 -4.06 -5.41
CA ILE A 76 4.22 -2.82 -6.16
C ILE A 76 5.30 -1.98 -5.46
N ILE A 77 6.06 -1.23 -6.23
CA ILE A 77 7.15 -0.40 -5.77
C ILE A 77 6.80 1.05 -6.07
N LEU A 78 6.83 1.89 -5.02
CA LEU A 78 6.68 3.33 -5.12
C LEU A 78 8.03 3.97 -4.85
N ASP A 79 8.62 4.56 -5.89
CA ASP A 79 9.90 5.24 -5.81
C ASP A 79 9.69 6.75 -5.89
N ILE A 80 10.11 7.46 -4.84
CA ILE A 80 10.01 8.92 -4.77
C ILE A 80 11.30 9.51 -5.30
N CYS A 81 11.15 10.32 -6.34
CA CYS A 81 12.23 11.02 -6.99
C CYS A 81 12.15 12.52 -6.70
N HIS A 82 13.30 13.13 -6.42
CA HIS A 82 13.46 14.58 -6.41
C HIS A 82 14.39 15.00 -7.55
N LYS A 83 13.86 15.82 -8.47
CA LYS A 83 14.48 16.18 -9.75
C LYS A 83 14.78 14.97 -10.64
N THR A 84 15.92 14.32 -10.45
CA THR A 84 16.38 13.17 -11.26
C THR A 84 16.89 12.03 -10.40
N LYS A 85 16.80 12.14 -9.07
CA LYS A 85 17.35 11.17 -8.13
C LYS A 85 16.24 10.55 -7.30
N SER A 86 16.25 9.22 -7.21
CA SER A 86 15.50 8.50 -6.17
C SER A 86 16.04 8.92 -4.80
N ILE A 87 15.11 9.25 -3.90
CA ILE A 87 15.42 9.73 -2.54
C ILE A 87 14.78 8.86 -1.46
N ALA A 88 13.69 8.16 -1.80
CA ALA A 88 13.05 7.23 -0.90
C ALA A 88 12.19 6.24 -1.68
N THR A 89 12.13 4.98 -1.25
CA THR A 89 11.34 3.94 -1.90
C THR A 89 10.52 3.17 -0.86
N THR A 90 9.44 2.53 -1.31
CA THR A 90 8.70 1.56 -0.49
C THR A 90 8.14 0.43 -1.35
N ARG A 91 8.04 -0.74 -0.73
CA ARG A 91 7.47 -1.96 -1.32
C ARG A 91 6.15 -2.25 -0.64
N VAL A 92 5.08 -2.25 -1.41
CA VAL A 92 3.72 -2.48 -0.92
C VAL A 92 3.31 -3.89 -1.35
N PRO A 93 3.09 -4.82 -0.41
CA PRO A 93 2.58 -6.15 -0.71
C PRO A 93 1.22 -6.06 -1.41
N THR A 94 1.03 -6.85 -2.45
CA THR A 94 -0.26 -6.91 -3.14
C THR A 94 -1.37 -7.51 -2.29
N SER A 95 -1.02 -8.34 -1.31
CA SER A 95 -1.94 -8.92 -0.32
C SER A 95 -2.72 -7.87 0.48
N ASP A 96 -2.21 -6.65 0.61
CA ASP A 96 -2.86 -5.56 1.35
C ASP A 96 -4.11 -5.02 0.67
N PHE A 97 -4.23 -5.22 -0.65
CA PHE A 97 -5.34 -4.73 -1.46
C PHE A 97 -5.93 -5.78 -2.40
N ILE A 98 -5.34 -6.97 -2.47
CA ILE A 98 -5.83 -8.15 -3.19
C ILE A 98 -5.92 -9.29 -2.18
N GLY A 99 -7.12 -9.54 -1.68
CA GLY A 99 -7.42 -10.63 -0.75
C GLY A 99 -8.64 -11.42 -1.18
N ASN A 100 -8.83 -12.60 -0.58
CA ASN A 100 -9.90 -13.55 -0.92
C ASN A 100 -11.32 -12.98 -0.71
N TYR A 101 -11.46 -11.85 -0.01
CA TYR A 101 -12.73 -11.26 0.39
C TYR A 101 -12.87 -9.78 0.00
N THR A 102 -12.02 -9.23 -0.88
CA THR A 102 -12.16 -7.83 -1.32
C THR A 102 -13.27 -7.72 -2.36
N PRO A 103 -14.35 -6.94 -2.10
CA PRO A 103 -15.39 -6.71 -3.10
C PRO A 103 -14.80 -6.04 -4.34
N GLN A 104 -15.33 -6.38 -5.52
CA GLN A 104 -14.93 -5.71 -6.75
C GLN A 104 -15.15 -4.20 -6.64
N ASN A 105 -14.17 -3.41 -7.06
CA ASN A 105 -14.14 -1.94 -6.97
C ASN A 105 -13.99 -1.33 -5.57
N TYR A 106 -13.66 -2.12 -4.54
CA TYR A 106 -13.31 -1.57 -3.24
C TYR A 106 -12.03 -0.71 -3.31
N VAL A 107 -12.01 0.39 -2.57
CA VAL A 107 -10.88 1.33 -2.53
C VAL A 107 -10.16 1.19 -1.19
N HIS A 108 -8.91 0.75 -1.24
CA HIS A 108 -8.03 0.67 -0.08
C HIS A 108 -7.30 2.00 0.11
N PHE A 109 -7.41 2.61 1.28
CA PHE A 109 -6.56 3.74 1.66
C PHE A 109 -5.34 3.22 2.41
N LEU A 110 -4.15 3.52 1.89
CA LEU A 110 -2.89 2.98 2.37
C LEU A 110 -1.92 4.10 2.72
N SER A 111 -1.16 3.86 3.80
CA SER A 111 -0.10 4.73 4.28
C SER A 111 1.14 3.87 4.50
N TYR A 112 2.20 4.13 3.74
CA TYR A 112 3.40 3.28 3.74
C TYR A 112 4.64 4.08 4.11
N ARG A 113 5.49 3.50 4.96
CA ARG A 113 6.76 4.10 5.34
C ARG A 113 7.74 4.00 4.18
N LEU A 114 8.38 5.12 3.88
CA LEU A 114 9.42 5.23 2.86
C LEU A 114 10.80 5.03 3.49
N ARG A 115 11.74 4.51 2.70
CA ARG A 115 13.13 4.33 3.12
C ARG A 115 14.10 4.90 2.11
N ASN A 116 15.13 5.59 2.60
CA ASN A 116 16.18 6.15 1.75
C ASN A 116 17.17 5.07 1.28
N SER A 117 18.22 5.47 0.56
CA SER A 117 19.27 4.56 0.08
C SER A 117 20.07 3.86 1.18
N TYR A 118 20.00 4.36 2.42
CA TYR A 118 20.63 3.79 3.61
C TYR A 118 19.65 2.92 4.42
N ASP A 119 18.48 2.60 3.86
CA ASP A 119 17.38 1.89 4.51
C ASP A 119 16.81 2.62 5.76
N GLU A 120 17.12 3.91 5.92
CA GLU A 120 16.58 4.71 7.00
C GLU A 120 15.19 5.25 6.63
N PRO A 121 14.27 5.34 7.60
CA PRO A 121 12.99 6.01 7.43
C PRO A 121 13.07 7.40 6.80
N ASN A 122 12.34 7.64 5.71
CA ASN A 122 12.29 8.93 5.03
C ASN A 122 10.87 9.32 4.61
N GLY A 123 10.00 9.48 5.60
CA GLY A 123 8.63 9.92 5.42
C GLY A 123 7.60 8.79 5.24
N ILE A 124 6.37 9.17 4.95
CA ILE A 124 5.21 8.29 4.75
C ILE A 124 4.48 8.71 3.47
N ILE A 125 4.22 7.78 2.56
CA ILE A 125 3.39 8.01 1.38
C ILE A 125 1.94 7.61 1.65
N ASN A 126 1.01 8.51 1.32
CA ASN A 126 -0.43 8.31 1.45
C ASN A 126 -1.07 8.20 0.07
N PHE A 127 -1.75 7.08 -0.19
CA PHE A 127 -2.37 6.80 -1.48
C PHE A 127 -3.62 5.93 -1.31
N CYS A 128 -4.37 5.73 -2.39
CA CYS A 128 -5.39 4.70 -2.41
C CYS A 128 -5.31 3.84 -3.66
N VAL A 129 -5.81 2.61 -3.56
CA VAL A 129 -5.76 1.59 -4.60
C VAL A 129 -7.15 1.05 -4.83
N ASN A 130 -7.55 0.98 -6.10
CA ASN A 130 -8.76 0.30 -6.55
C ASN A 130 -8.36 -0.81 -7.53
N VAL A 131 -8.77 -2.04 -7.20
CA VAL A 131 -8.54 -3.20 -8.06
C VAL A 131 -9.71 -3.33 -9.03
N LYS A 132 -9.42 -3.08 -10.31
CA LYS A 132 -10.34 -3.34 -11.42
C LYS A 132 -10.12 -4.79 -11.86
N GLY A 133 -11.22 -5.56 -11.85
CA GLY A 133 -11.22 -7.01 -12.06
C GLY A 133 -10.44 -7.49 -13.29
N ASP A 134 -10.13 -8.79 -13.29
CA ASP A 134 -9.29 -9.45 -14.29
C ASP A 134 -9.77 -9.16 -15.73
N LYS A 135 -8.84 -8.72 -16.57
CA LYS A 135 -9.03 -8.74 -18.02
C LYS A 135 -8.72 -10.15 -18.50
N PHE A 136 -9.67 -11.07 -18.33
CA PHE A 136 -9.55 -12.43 -18.84
C PHE A 136 -9.59 -12.42 -20.37
N GLY A 137 -8.51 -12.87 -21.00
CA GLY A 137 -8.62 -13.64 -22.23
C GLY A 137 -9.04 -15.06 -21.86
N GLY A 138 -10.35 -15.34 -21.86
CA GLY A 138 -10.93 -16.68 -21.67
C GLY A 138 -11.96 -16.76 -20.55
N GLN A 139 -13.23 -16.92 -20.93
CA GLN A 139 -14.38 -17.04 -20.03
C GLN A 139 -14.29 -18.24 -19.08
N SER A 140 -14.67 -18.05 -17.82
CA SER A 140 -15.77 -18.82 -17.20
C SER A 140 -16.26 -18.11 -15.95
N GLU A 141 -17.44 -17.50 -16.05
CA GLU A 141 -18.24 -17.14 -14.88
C GLU A 141 -18.72 -18.43 -14.23
N GLN A 142 -18.17 -18.79 -13.07
CA GLN A 142 -18.88 -19.70 -12.16
C GLN A 142 -19.72 -18.85 -11.21
N ASN A 143 -20.97 -18.65 -11.63
CA ASN A 143 -22.07 -18.20 -10.77
C ASN A 143 -22.23 -19.21 -9.62
N ILE A 144 -21.73 -18.88 -8.42
CA ILE A 144 -22.10 -19.63 -7.22
C ILE A 144 -23.51 -19.19 -6.82
N LYS A 145 -24.51 -19.93 -7.30
CA LYS A 145 -25.84 -19.97 -6.69
C LYS A 145 -25.71 -20.65 -5.33
N VAL A 146 -25.75 -19.88 -4.24
CA VAL A 146 -25.89 -20.44 -2.90
C VAL A 146 -27.35 -20.76 -2.67
N ASN A 147 -27.76 -21.97 -3.07
CA ASN A 147 -28.94 -22.61 -2.51
C ASN A 147 -28.51 -23.30 -1.20
N GLY A 148 -29.20 -23.00 -0.11
CA GLY A 148 -28.91 -23.60 1.19
C GLY A 148 -29.03 -25.13 1.15
N ILE A 149 -28.23 -25.80 1.98
CA ILE A 149 -28.63 -26.84 2.94
C ILE A 149 -27.38 -27.33 3.71
N SER A 150 -27.56 -27.38 5.04
CA SER A 150 -26.97 -28.30 6.02
C SER A 150 -25.46 -28.31 6.27
N GLY A 151 -25.08 -27.67 7.38
CA GLY A 151 -24.46 -28.39 8.50
C GLY A 151 -23.02 -28.87 8.32
N TYR A 152 -22.07 -27.93 8.33
CA TYR A 152 -20.68 -28.25 8.68
C TYR A 152 -20.36 -27.60 10.03
N ARG A 153 -20.35 -28.44 11.06
CA ARG A 153 -19.94 -28.09 12.42
C ARG A 153 -18.44 -27.86 12.42
N SER A 154 -18.03 -26.60 12.32
CA SER A 154 -16.64 -26.21 12.51
C SER A 154 -16.42 -25.94 13.99
N SER A 155 -15.82 -26.90 14.70
CA SER A 155 -15.31 -26.71 16.05
C SER A 155 -14.03 -25.89 15.99
N TYR A 156 -14.17 -24.57 16.03
CA TYR A 156 -13.10 -23.69 16.46
C TYR A 156 -13.53 -23.10 17.79
N GLU A 157 -12.66 -23.29 18.78
CA GLU A 157 -12.81 -22.75 20.11
C GLU A 157 -13.10 -21.24 20.05
N GLU A 158 -14.09 -20.84 20.83
CA GLU A 158 -14.52 -19.47 21.05
C GLU A 158 -13.42 -18.72 21.82
N SER A 159 -12.36 -18.31 21.12
CA SER A 159 -11.41 -17.33 21.65
C SER A 159 -11.91 -15.95 21.27
N SER A 160 -12.51 -15.28 22.27
CA SER A 160 -13.01 -13.92 22.24
C SER A 160 -11.90 -12.90 21.95
N TYR A 161 -11.52 -12.76 20.68
CA TYR A 161 -10.73 -11.62 20.20
C TYR A 161 -11.65 -10.42 19.95
N LEU A 162 -12.29 -9.95 21.02
CA LEU A 162 -12.52 -8.51 21.14
C LEU A 162 -11.14 -7.85 21.28
N PRO A 163 -10.90 -6.69 20.62
CA PRO A 163 -9.66 -5.96 20.84
C PRO A 163 -9.53 -5.62 22.33
N LYS A 164 -8.46 -6.12 22.96
CA LYS A 164 -8.12 -5.75 24.34
C LYS A 164 -7.81 -4.26 24.36
N VAL A 165 -8.63 -3.50 25.10
CA VAL A 165 -8.35 -2.11 25.45
C VAL A 165 -7.13 -2.11 26.38
N CYS A 166 -5.97 -1.72 25.87
CA CYS A 166 -4.80 -1.46 26.68
C CYS A 166 -4.93 -0.08 27.33
N ASN A 167 -5.40 -0.04 28.58
CA ASN A 167 -5.31 1.15 29.42
C ASN A 167 -3.85 1.32 29.90
N ALA A 168 -3.04 2.00 29.12
CA ALA A 168 -1.74 2.51 29.57
C ALA A 168 -1.94 3.90 30.17
N THR A 169 -2.14 3.99 31.49
CA THR A 169 -1.97 5.24 32.22
C THR A 169 -0.49 5.48 32.48
N SER A 170 0.16 6.27 31.63
CA SER A 170 1.43 6.91 31.99
C SER A 170 1.14 8.32 32.48
N ASN A 171 1.31 8.52 33.77
CA ASN A 171 1.22 9.81 34.43
C ASN A 171 2.56 10.54 34.26
N ILE A 172 2.70 11.36 33.22
CA ILE A 172 3.74 12.40 33.12
C ILE A 172 3.08 13.66 32.54
N ASP A 173 3.41 14.75 33.20
CA ASP A 173 2.86 16.09 33.15
C ASP A 173 2.72 16.72 31.74
N GLY A 174 1.60 17.42 31.50
CA GLY A 174 1.50 18.52 30.53
C GLY A 174 1.39 18.23 29.03
N ARG A 175 0.13 18.22 28.53
CA ARG A 175 -0.36 18.60 27.17
C ARG A 175 -0.16 17.65 25.96
N ARG A 176 -1.34 17.37 25.37
CA ARG A 176 -1.71 16.77 24.05
C ARG A 176 -1.74 15.24 23.98
N ARG A 177 -2.97 14.70 24.08
CA ARG A 177 -3.33 13.31 23.77
C ARG A 177 -3.38 13.12 22.25
N CYS A 178 -2.61 12.19 21.72
CA CYS A 178 -2.78 11.65 20.37
C CYS A 178 -3.42 10.27 20.51
N ASN A 179 -4.61 10.07 19.93
CA ASN A 179 -5.29 8.77 19.90
C ASN A 179 -4.92 8.01 18.62
N ASP A 180 -3.63 7.74 18.40
CA ASP A 180 -3.20 6.97 17.23
C ASP A 180 -3.32 5.47 17.51
N VAL A 181 -4.15 4.80 16.70
CA VAL A 181 -4.21 3.35 16.61
C VAL A 181 -3.13 2.91 15.62
N VAL A 182 -2.11 2.22 16.13
CA VAL A 182 -1.11 1.56 15.29
C VAL A 182 -1.70 0.24 14.80
N VAL A 183 -2.01 0.15 13.51
CA VAL A 183 -2.34 -1.12 12.83
C VAL A 183 -1.22 -1.44 11.85
N GLY A 184 -0.62 -2.63 12.01
CA GLY A 184 0.39 -3.17 11.11
C GLY A 184 1.73 -3.48 11.76
N VAL A 185 1.83 -4.64 12.42
CA VAL A 185 3.12 -5.33 12.59
C VAL A 185 3.12 -6.49 11.58
N PRO A 186 4.02 -6.51 10.58
CA PRO A 186 4.13 -7.64 9.67
C PRO A 186 4.55 -8.91 10.41
N ASN A 187 3.96 -10.06 10.04
CA ASN A 187 4.26 -11.40 10.59
C ASN A 187 5.71 -11.91 10.40
N GLY A 188 6.65 -11.07 9.93
CA GLY A 188 8.04 -11.45 9.65
C GLY A 188 9.07 -10.96 10.69
N TRP A 189 8.64 -10.53 11.87
CA TRP A 189 9.52 -9.99 12.92
C TRP A 189 9.98 -11.01 13.97
N PHE A 190 9.56 -12.27 13.85
CA PHE A 190 10.06 -13.35 14.68
C PHE A 190 10.83 -14.35 13.80
N ASP A 191 12.02 -14.71 14.30
CA ASP A 191 12.94 -15.77 13.87
C ASP A 191 13.87 -15.38 12.70
N THR A 192 15.19 -15.26 12.88
CA THR A 192 16.08 -16.24 13.51
C THR A 192 17.42 -15.60 13.94
N TRP A 193 17.79 -15.80 15.21
CA TRP A 193 19.17 -15.79 15.67
C TRP A 193 19.60 -17.25 15.81
N HIS A 194 20.56 -17.69 15.00
CA HIS A 194 21.52 -18.73 15.32
C HIS A 194 22.77 -18.54 14.46
#